data_AF-A0A7S1T0P7-F1
#
_entry.id   AF-A0A7S1T0P7-F1
#
_cell.length_a   1.000
_cell.length_b   1.000
_cell.length_c   1.000
_cell.angle_alpha   90.00
_cell.angle_beta   90.00
_cell.angle_gamma   90.00
#
_symmetry.space_group_name_H-M   'P 1'
#
loop_
_entity.id
_entity.type
_entity.pdbx_description
1 polymer ?
#
loop_
_entity_poly.entity_id
_entity_poly.type
_entity_poly.pdbx_seq_one_letter_code
_entity_poly.pdbx_strand_id
1 'polypeptide(L)'
;GVAQGAVGVGMGLPLSRHEHVDSPVLEAGDMEIQFPPRFPVQHHTELEPQVLEMCEKLLWNTRDTTVTYLPDNTTFVITGDIDDLWVRDSCAQVHPYIRFAKAEPQLAQLLEGLIRKLAFYIQYDPY
;
A
#
# COMPACT_ATOMS: atom_id res chain seq x y z
N GLY A 1 0.84 -65.07 -24.08
CA GLY A 1 0.04 -65.37 -22.89
C GLY A 1 -0.16 -64.07 -22.13
N VAL A 2 -1.40 -63.79 -21.80
CA VAL A 2 -1.92 -62.61 -21.10
C VAL A 2 -1.30 -62.45 -19.70
N ALA A 3 -1.00 -61.20 -19.30
CA ALA A 3 -1.34 -60.66 -17.97
C ALA A 3 -1.06 -59.15 -17.91
N GLN A 4 -2.12 -58.38 -17.72
CA GLN A 4 -2.16 -56.95 -17.39
C GLN A 4 -1.89 -56.73 -15.89
N GLY A 5 -1.44 -55.52 -15.54
CA GLY A 5 -2.01 -54.75 -14.42
C GLY A 5 -1.21 -54.68 -13.11
N ALA A 6 -0.59 -53.53 -12.85
CA ALA A 6 -0.77 -52.75 -11.62
C ALA A 6 0.00 -51.42 -11.73
N VAL A 7 -0.76 -50.34 -11.83
CA VAL A 7 -0.27 -48.95 -11.74
C VAL A 7 0.05 -48.67 -10.27
N GLY A 8 1.31 -48.38 -9.95
CA GLY A 8 1.75 -47.94 -8.63
C GLY A 8 2.16 -46.47 -8.67
N VAL A 9 1.30 -45.61 -8.15
CA VAL A 9 1.52 -44.16 -8.01
C VAL A 9 2.29 -43.89 -6.70
N GLY A 10 3.32 -43.05 -6.79
CA GLY A 10 3.63 -42.04 -5.76
C GLY A 10 4.55 -42.42 -4.60
N MET A 11 5.72 -41.79 -4.56
CA MET A 11 6.28 -41.21 -3.33
C MET A 11 7.10 -39.97 -3.68
N GLY A 12 6.39 -38.86 -3.97
CA GLY A 12 6.94 -37.53 -3.85
C GLY A 12 6.87 -37.12 -2.38
N LEU A 13 7.98 -36.61 -1.83
CA LEU A 13 8.03 -36.02 -0.49
C LEU A 13 6.93 -34.94 -0.36
N PRO A 14 6.20 -34.87 0.77
CA PRO A 14 5.18 -33.85 0.94
C PRO A 14 5.85 -32.47 1.07
N LEU A 15 5.64 -31.60 0.09
CA LEU A 15 5.83 -30.17 0.23
C LEU A 15 4.90 -29.70 1.35
N SER A 16 5.47 -29.11 2.41
CA SER A 16 4.70 -28.49 3.48
C SER A 16 3.73 -27.49 2.86
N ARG A 17 2.44 -27.75 3.07
CA ARG A 17 1.34 -26.87 2.68
C ARG A 17 1.62 -25.49 3.26
N HIS A 18 1.97 -24.51 2.43
CA HIS A 18 1.79 -23.12 2.82
C HIS A 18 0.31 -22.98 3.17
N GLU A 19 0.02 -22.74 4.44
CA GLU A 19 -1.33 -22.34 4.83
C GLU A 19 -1.65 -21.10 4.00
N HIS A 20 -2.70 -21.21 3.17
CA HIS A 20 -3.36 -20.03 2.65
C HIS A 20 -3.87 -19.29 3.90
N VAL A 21 -3.14 -18.25 4.29
CA VAL A 21 -3.74 -17.18 5.08
C VAL A 21 -4.69 -16.51 4.10
N ASP A 22 -5.94 -16.96 4.10
CA ASP A 22 -7.03 -16.30 3.41
C ASP A 22 -7.14 -14.90 4.01
N SER A 23 -6.40 -13.96 3.40
CA SER A 23 -6.62 -12.54 3.65
C SER A 23 -7.98 -12.24 3.05
N PRO A 24 -8.97 -11.80 3.83
CA PRO A 24 -10.30 -11.57 3.30
C PRO A 24 -10.20 -10.53 2.20
N VAL A 25 -10.57 -10.94 0.99
CA VAL A 25 -10.79 -10.03 -0.12
C VAL A 25 -11.96 -9.16 0.30
N LEU A 26 -11.70 -7.86 0.52
CA LEU A 26 -12.73 -6.91 0.91
C LEU A 26 -13.68 -6.72 -0.27
N GLU A 27 -14.94 -7.10 -0.09
CA GLU A 27 -15.99 -6.97 -1.09
C GLU A 27 -16.50 -5.52 -1.12
N ALA A 28 -17.01 -5.07 -2.26
CA ALA A 28 -17.44 -3.67 -2.46
C ALA A 28 -18.55 -3.21 -1.48
N GLY A 29 -19.23 -4.15 -0.81
CA GLY A 29 -20.24 -3.90 0.23
C GLY A 29 -19.67 -3.62 1.63
N ASP A 30 -18.40 -3.89 1.88
CA ASP A 30 -17.74 -3.70 3.20
C ASP A 30 -17.30 -2.24 3.44
N MET A 31 -17.74 -1.31 2.58
CA MET A 31 -17.40 0.11 2.64
C MET A 31 -18.34 0.98 3.48
N GLU A 32 -19.19 0.41 4.35
CA GLU A 32 -19.70 1.20 5.48
C GLU A 32 -18.55 1.42 6.47
N ILE A 33 -17.69 2.37 6.12
CA ILE A 33 -16.76 2.97 7.07
C ILE A 33 -17.63 3.71 8.08
N GLN A 34 -18.03 3.02 9.15
CA GLN A 34 -18.57 3.71 10.31
C GLN A 34 -17.44 4.58 10.85
N PHE A 35 -17.59 5.88 10.67
CA PHE A 35 -16.60 6.85 11.06
C PHE A 35 -16.69 7.09 12.57
N PRO A 36 -15.57 6.97 13.31
CA PRO A 36 -14.24 6.51 12.90
C PRO A 36 -14.10 4.96 12.92
N PRO A 37 -13.27 4.36 12.02
CA PRO A 37 -13.08 2.91 11.97
C PRO A 37 -12.43 2.39 13.26
N ARG A 38 -12.91 1.24 13.75
CA ARG A 38 -12.30 0.53 14.88
C ARG A 38 -10.92 0.00 14.48
N PHE A 39 -9.86 0.76 14.78
CA PHE A 39 -8.53 0.21 15.07
C PHE A 39 -8.66 -0.96 16.06
N PRO A 40 -7.72 -1.90 16.19
CA PRO A 40 -7.76 -2.89 17.27
C PRO A 40 -8.06 -2.19 18.61
N VAL A 41 -9.29 -2.35 19.08
CA VAL A 41 -9.83 -1.65 20.25
C VAL A 41 -9.40 -2.44 21.46
N GLN A 42 -8.11 -2.35 21.82
CA GLN A 42 -7.65 -2.79 23.13
C GLN A 42 -6.26 -2.31 23.52
N HIS A 43 -5.96 -1.03 23.30
CA HIS A 43 -5.11 -0.28 24.24
C HIS A 43 -5.73 1.10 24.44
N HIS A 44 -6.36 1.30 25.59
CA HIS A 44 -6.70 2.63 26.11
C HIS A 44 -5.40 3.33 26.51
N THR A 45 -4.63 3.77 25.52
CA THR A 45 -3.53 4.69 25.77
C THR A 45 -4.04 6.06 25.39
N GLU A 46 -4.45 6.85 26.39
CA GLU A 46 -4.58 8.29 26.19
C GLU A 46 -3.21 8.79 25.76
N LEU A 47 -3.12 9.34 24.54
CA LEU A 47 -1.90 9.92 24.05
C LEU A 47 -1.77 11.33 24.63
N GLU A 48 -0.59 11.66 25.13
CA GLU A 48 -0.27 13.03 25.54
C GLU A 48 -0.52 14.00 24.37
N PRO A 49 -1.02 15.23 24.63
CA PRO A 49 -1.33 16.19 23.58
C PRO A 49 -0.17 16.45 22.60
N GLN A 50 1.07 16.43 23.10
CA GLN A 50 2.27 16.61 22.29
C GLN A 50 2.47 15.48 21.27
N VAL A 51 2.08 14.25 21.62
CA VAL A 51 2.16 13.10 20.72
C VAL A 51 1.11 13.21 19.62
N LEU A 52 -0.10 13.65 19.95
CA LEU A 52 -1.15 13.90 18.96
C LEU A 52 -0.72 14.98 17.96
N GLU A 53 -0.17 16.08 18.46
CA GLU A 53 0.37 17.17 17.61
C GLU A 53 1.49 16.66 16.70
N MET A 54 2.40 15.82 17.23
CA MET A 54 3.47 15.22 16.44
C MET A 54 2.91 14.30 15.34
N CYS A 55 1.96 13.43 15.67
CA CYS A 55 1.33 12.52 14.71
C CYS A 55 0.63 13.30 13.58
N GLU A 56 -0.08 14.38 13.91
CA GLU A 56 -0.74 15.24 12.91
C GLU A 56 0.29 15.89 11.98
N LYS A 57 1.34 16.50 12.54
CA LYS A 57 2.42 17.11 11.74
C LYS A 57 3.10 16.10 10.83
N LEU A 58 3.45 14.93 11.35
CA LEU A 58 4.16 13.90 10.59
C LEU A 58 3.28 13.26 9.52
N LEU A 59 1.97 13.13 9.76
CA LEU A 59 1.03 12.63 8.76
C LEU A 59 1.04 13.51 7.50
N TRP A 60 1.11 14.83 7.66
CA TRP A 60 1.04 15.77 6.54
C TRP A 60 2.41 16.17 5.96
N ASN A 61 3.50 15.87 6.66
CA ASN A 61 4.84 16.27 6.26
C ASN A 61 5.22 15.87 4.82
N THR A 62 4.90 14.64 4.38
CA THR A 62 5.16 14.21 2.99
C THR A 62 4.50 15.15 2.00
N ARG A 63 3.18 15.38 2.14
CA ARG A 63 2.43 16.27 1.26
C ARG A 63 3.05 17.67 1.20
N ASP A 64 3.50 18.18 2.33
CA ASP A 64 3.92 19.57 2.45
C ASP A 64 5.38 19.81 2.03
N THR A 65 6.23 18.79 2.16
CA THR A 65 7.69 18.96 2.01
C THR A 65 8.30 18.17 0.86
N THR A 66 7.67 17.07 0.41
CA THR A 66 8.28 16.18 -0.58
C THR A 66 7.53 16.09 -1.91
N VAL A 67 6.31 16.63 -1.99
CA VAL A 67 5.45 16.51 -3.18
C VAL A 67 5.61 17.70 -4.11
N THR A 68 5.87 17.42 -5.38
CA THR A 68 5.83 18.40 -6.49
C THR A 68 4.84 17.94 -7.56
N TYR A 69 3.88 18.80 -7.91
CA TYR A 69 3.00 18.59 -9.06
C TYR A 69 3.67 19.09 -10.33
N LEU A 70 3.72 18.25 -11.36
CA LEU A 70 4.40 18.55 -12.61
C LEU A 70 3.42 19.03 -13.71
N PRO A 71 3.89 19.77 -14.72
CA PRO A 71 3.03 20.30 -15.81
C PRO A 71 2.32 19.22 -16.65
N ASP A 72 2.83 17.99 -16.64
CA ASP A 72 2.24 16.82 -17.32
C ASP A 72 1.11 16.16 -16.50
N ASN A 73 0.65 16.81 -15.43
CA ASN A 73 -0.30 16.30 -14.43
C ASN A 73 0.19 15.06 -13.68
N THR A 74 1.50 14.81 -13.63
CA THR A 74 2.07 13.77 -12.77
C THR A 74 2.55 14.36 -11.45
N THR A 75 2.90 13.48 -10.51
CA THR A 75 3.40 13.87 -9.19
C THR A 75 4.77 13.27 -8.99
N PHE A 76 5.72 14.10 -8.57
CA PHE A 76 7.06 13.71 -8.17
C PHE A 76 7.16 13.82 -6.64
N VAL A 77 7.57 12.74 -5.98
CA VAL A 77 7.69 12.67 -4.52
C VAL A 77 9.12 12.31 -4.17
N ILE A 78 9.84 13.24 -3.56
CA ILE A 78 11.22 13.02 -3.13
C ILE A 78 11.29 12.27 -1.80
N THR A 79 12.43 11.68 -1.50
CA THR A 79 12.65 11.00 -0.21
C THR A 79 12.65 11.95 0.99
N GLY A 80 13.05 13.21 0.78
CA GLY A 80 13.12 14.24 1.80
C GLY A 80 14.39 15.06 1.65
N ASP A 81 15.48 14.59 2.24
CA ASP A 81 16.80 15.21 2.19
C ASP A 81 17.58 14.93 0.89
N ILE A 82 17.18 13.90 0.14
CA ILE A 82 17.68 13.61 -1.20
C ILE A 82 16.62 14.02 -2.23
N ASP A 83 17.02 14.90 -3.15
CA ASP A 83 16.21 15.44 -4.26
C ASP A 83 15.99 14.40 -5.39
N ASP A 84 15.60 13.18 -5.03
CA ASP A 84 15.32 12.10 -5.96
C ASP A 84 14.11 11.28 -5.52
N LEU A 85 13.49 10.60 -6.48
CA LEU A 85 12.31 9.78 -6.28
C LEU A 85 12.68 8.31 -6.29
N TRP A 86 12.45 7.66 -5.16
CA TRP A 86 12.58 6.20 -5.04
C TRP A 86 11.19 5.57 -5.08
N VAL A 87 11.02 4.56 -5.94
CA VAL A 87 9.73 3.86 -6.11
C VAL A 87 9.21 3.34 -4.77
N ARG A 88 10.07 2.71 -3.98
CA ARG A 88 9.72 2.14 -2.68
C ARG A 88 9.28 3.22 -1.69
N ASP A 89 10.12 4.24 -1.53
CA ASP A 89 9.94 5.29 -0.53
C ASP A 89 8.72 6.14 -0.85
N SER A 90 8.55 6.57 -2.10
CA SER A 90 7.37 7.33 -2.55
C SER A 90 6.06 6.56 -2.35
N CYS A 91 6.03 5.25 -2.65
CA CYS A 91 4.86 4.41 -2.37
C CYS A 91 4.53 4.37 -0.87
N ALA A 92 5.54 4.18 -0.02
CA ALA A 92 5.35 4.08 1.42
C ALA A 92 4.90 5.42 2.04
N GLN A 93 5.49 6.53 1.60
CA GLN A 93 5.19 7.87 2.07
C GLN A 93 3.73 8.28 1.81
N VAL A 94 3.14 7.90 0.67
CA VAL A 94 1.77 8.29 0.30
C VAL A 94 0.70 7.27 0.72
N HIS A 95 1.11 6.06 1.12
CA HIS A 95 0.18 5.00 1.50
C HIS A 95 -0.87 5.42 2.54
N PRO A 96 -0.54 6.20 3.60
CA PRO A 96 -1.53 6.67 4.57
C PRO A 96 -2.63 7.53 3.96
N TYR A 97 -2.42 8.14 2.78
CA TYR A 97 -3.36 9.04 2.12
C TYR A 97 -4.47 8.31 1.35
N ILE A 98 -4.28 7.03 1.01
CA ILE A 98 -5.22 6.25 0.20
C ILE A 98 -6.62 6.23 0.82
N ARG A 99 -6.71 6.07 2.15
CA ARG A 99 -7.98 6.07 2.89
C ARG A 99 -8.73 7.40 2.84
N PHE A 100 -8.03 8.51 2.59
CA PHE A 100 -8.60 9.86 2.54
C PHE A 100 -8.89 10.32 1.10
N ALA A 101 -8.38 9.61 0.09
CA ALA A 101 -8.44 10.01 -1.30
C ALA A 101 -9.87 10.23 -1.84
N LYS A 102 -10.86 9.50 -1.33
CA LYS A 102 -12.27 9.68 -1.73
C LYS A 102 -12.87 10.99 -1.23
N ALA A 103 -12.42 11.48 -0.07
CA ALA A 103 -12.92 12.69 0.55
C ALA A 103 -12.13 13.94 0.12
N GLU A 104 -10.85 13.77 -0.22
CA GLU A 104 -9.92 14.86 -0.52
C GLU A 104 -9.40 14.77 -1.97
N PRO A 105 -9.96 15.56 -2.91
CA PRO A 105 -9.60 15.50 -4.33
C PRO A 105 -8.11 15.74 -4.61
N GLN A 106 -7.45 16.58 -3.81
CA GLN A 106 -6.01 16.83 -3.96
C GLN A 106 -5.17 15.58 -3.67
N LEU A 107 -5.59 14.75 -2.70
CA LEU A 107 -4.91 13.49 -2.41
C LEU A 107 -5.16 12.46 -3.53
N ALA A 108 -6.36 12.44 -4.11
CA ALA A 108 -6.62 11.63 -5.30
C ALA A 108 -5.72 12.02 -6.47
N GLN A 109 -5.57 13.33 -6.74
CA GLN A 109 -4.68 13.85 -7.79
C GLN A 109 -3.21 13.49 -7.53
N LEU A 110 -2.75 13.63 -6.28
CA LEU A 110 -1.41 13.22 -5.85
C LEU A 110 -1.16 11.73 -6.17
N LEU A 111 -2.08 10.86 -5.75
CA LEU A 111 -1.95 9.41 -5.92
C LEU A 111 -1.99 9.02 -7.39
N GLU A 112 -2.94 9.55 -8.17
CA GLU A 112 -3.03 9.31 -9.61
C GLU A 112 -1.76 9.78 -10.32
N GLY A 113 -1.32 11.00 -10.02
CA GLY A 113 -0.12 11.59 -10.61
C GLY A 113 1.13 10.78 -10.32
N LEU A 114 1.27 10.26 -9.10
CA LEU A 114 2.40 9.41 -8.71
C LEU A 114 2.34 8.06 -9.42
N ILE A 115 1.17 7.39 -9.45
CA ILE A 115 1.01 6.09 -10.14
C ILE A 115 1.44 6.21 -11.61
N ARG A 116 1.02 7.27 -12.31
CA ARG A 116 1.44 7.50 -13.70
C ARG A 116 2.94 7.73 -13.83
N LYS A 117 3.56 8.47 -12.90
CA LYS A 117 5.01 8.71 -12.89
C LYS A 117 5.80 7.42 -12.64
N LEU A 118 5.38 6.61 -11.66
CA LEU A 118 6.00 5.32 -11.36
C LEU A 118 5.86 4.35 -12.53
N ALA A 119 4.69 4.29 -13.17
CA ALA A 119 4.47 3.48 -14.37
C ALA A 119 5.37 3.91 -15.53
N PHE A 120 5.62 5.21 -15.69
CA PHE A 120 6.59 5.72 -16.67
C PHE A 120 8.01 5.24 -16.36
N TYR A 121 8.47 5.34 -15.11
CA TYR A 121 9.83 4.91 -14.74
C TYR A 121 10.03 3.40 -14.91
N ILE A 122 9.08 2.58 -14.49
CA ILE A 122 9.16 1.11 -14.65
C ILE A 122 9.20 0.72 -16.14
N GLN A 123 8.49 1.44 -17.00
CA GLN A 123 8.55 1.20 -18.45
C GLN A 123 9.86 1.67 -19.07
N TYR A 124 10.48 2.71 -18.50
CA TYR A 124 11.76 3.24 -18.95
C TYR A 124 12.90 2.29 -18.57
N ASP A 125 12.98 1.91 -17.29
CA ASP A 125 13.90 0.92 -16.77
C ASP A 125 13.26 0.20 -15.55
N PRO A 126 13.04 -1.12 -15.63
CA PRO A 126 12.50 -1.88 -14.50
C PRO A 126 13.57 -2.26 -13.46
N TYR A 127 14.85 -1.97 -13.70
CA TYR A 127 15.98 -2.24 -12.79
C TYR A 127 16.56 -0.95 -12.19
#